data_AF-A0A971WER9-F1
#
_entry.id   AF-A0A971WER9-F1
#
_cell.length_a   1.000
_cell.length_b   1.000
_cell.length_c   1.000
_cell.angle_alpha   90.00
_cell.angle_beta   90.00
_cell.angle_gamma   90.00
#
_symmetry.space_group_name_H-M   'P 1'
#
loop_
_entity.id
_entity.type
_entity.pdbx_description
1 polymer ?
#
loop_
_entity_poly.entity_id
_entity_poly.type
_entity_poly.pdbx_seq_one_letter_code
_entity_poly.pdbx_strand_id
1 'polypeptide(L)'
;MKRLTFIVALSLLMCTLFGCHQSGRATYTYKAVAGGVALYRYKGNTTKPDLVIPDRADGANVVELMDFCAANAQYLKTVKIGANVEKISNWAFANCAVLETFEVDAQNRFFETDENGVLYSTGKKELVFYPNARVKLNKDAGEKVTGGGAYEVPASVTKIRDNAF
;
A
#
# COMPACT_ATOMS: atom_id res chain seq x y z
N MET A 1 -65.50 -20.77 -8.93
CA MET A 1 -65.68 -21.70 -7.79
C MET A 1 -64.38 -22.46 -7.55
N LYS A 2 -64.04 -22.68 -6.27
CA LYS A 2 -62.91 -23.43 -5.68
C LYS A 2 -61.64 -22.63 -5.37
N ARG A 3 -61.51 -22.33 -4.08
CA ARG A 3 -60.27 -22.00 -3.34
C ARG A 3 -59.33 -23.22 -3.36
N LEU A 4 -58.01 -23.04 -3.46
CA LEU A 4 -57.05 -24.12 -3.21
C LEU A 4 -55.65 -23.64 -2.78
N THR A 5 -55.45 -23.68 -1.45
CA THR A 5 -54.28 -24.20 -0.70
C THR A 5 -52.86 -23.60 -0.87
N PHE A 6 -52.37 -23.00 0.22
CA PHE A 6 -50.95 -22.75 0.54
C PHE A 6 -50.18 -24.08 0.75
N ILE A 7 -48.99 -24.21 0.16
CA ILE A 7 -47.96 -25.16 0.62
C ILE A 7 -46.65 -24.40 0.80
N VAL A 8 -46.21 -24.33 2.05
CA VAL A 8 -44.85 -23.96 2.45
C VAL A 8 -43.95 -25.14 2.13
N ALA A 9 -42.93 -24.95 1.29
CA ALA A 9 -41.85 -25.92 1.10
C ALA A 9 -40.54 -25.31 1.58
N LEU A 10 -40.24 -25.61 2.84
CA LEU A 10 -38.93 -25.45 3.48
C LEU A 10 -37.96 -26.45 2.82
N SER A 11 -37.09 -25.98 1.92
CA SER A 11 -36.09 -26.82 1.28
C SER A 11 -34.83 -26.94 2.14
N LEU A 12 -34.50 -28.21 2.43
CA LEU A 12 -33.45 -28.69 3.30
C LEU A 12 -32.03 -28.34 2.85
N LEU A 13 -31.23 -27.91 3.83
CA LEU A 13 -29.87 -28.36 4.14
C LEU A 13 -29.18 -29.22 3.06
N MET A 14 -28.34 -28.59 2.22
CA MET A 14 -27.35 -29.30 1.41
C MET A 14 -25.98 -29.32 2.12
N CYS A 15 -25.52 -30.55 2.26
CA CYS A 15 -24.25 -31.03 2.77
C CYS A 15 -23.00 -30.29 2.30
N THR A 16 -22.03 -30.31 3.22
CA THR A 16 -20.57 -30.40 3.04
C THR A 16 -19.94 -29.33 2.16
N LEU A 17 -18.92 -28.66 2.66
CA LEU A 17 -17.58 -29.20 2.53
C LEU A 17 -16.77 -28.83 3.76
N PHE A 18 -15.97 -29.80 4.21
CA PHE A 18 -14.76 -29.57 4.97
C PHE A 18 -14.18 -28.21 4.59
N GLY A 19 -14.21 -27.26 5.53
CA GLY A 19 -13.31 -26.13 5.47
C GLY A 19 -11.92 -26.73 5.54
N CYS A 20 -11.38 -27.11 4.38
CA CYS A 20 -9.96 -27.27 4.19
C CYS A 20 -9.40 -25.94 4.64
N HIS A 21 -8.88 -25.92 5.87
CA HIS A 21 -8.10 -24.83 6.39
C HIS A 21 -6.86 -24.83 5.52
N GLN A 22 -6.94 -24.19 4.34
CA GLN A 22 -5.73 -23.71 3.72
C GLN A 22 -5.10 -22.86 4.81
N SER A 23 -3.99 -23.34 5.36
CA SER A 23 -3.01 -22.51 6.03
C SER A 23 -2.35 -21.60 4.98
N GLY A 24 -3.18 -20.90 4.20
CA GLY A 24 -2.79 -19.80 3.35
C GLY A 24 -2.34 -18.72 4.29
N ARG A 25 -1.03 -18.59 4.44
CA ARG A 25 -0.42 -17.56 5.29
C ARG A 25 -0.97 -16.20 4.83
N ALA A 26 -1.67 -15.50 5.73
CA ALA A 26 -2.33 -14.23 5.38
C ALA A 26 -1.34 -13.27 4.68
N THR A 27 -1.74 -12.77 3.51
CA THR A 27 -0.96 -11.85 2.67
C THR A 27 -0.68 -10.55 3.41
N TYR A 28 -1.66 -10.06 4.17
CA TYR A 28 -1.54 -8.92 5.06
C TYR A 28 -1.52 -9.41 6.50
N THR A 29 -0.76 -8.75 7.35
CA THR A 29 -0.77 -8.96 8.79
C THR A 29 -0.84 -7.60 9.43
N TYR A 30 -1.84 -7.40 10.28
CA TYR A 30 -2.14 -6.14 10.93
C TYR A 30 -1.89 -6.22 12.44
N LYS A 31 -1.65 -5.08 13.08
CA LYS A 31 -1.60 -4.92 14.53
C LYS A 31 -2.61 -3.86 14.97
N ALA A 32 -3.32 -4.10 16.07
CA ALA A 32 -4.17 -3.08 16.66
C ALA A 32 -3.31 -1.90 17.15
N VAL A 33 -3.77 -0.68 16.86
CA VAL A 33 -3.19 0.59 17.30
C VAL A 33 -4.32 1.54 17.67
N ALA A 34 -3.99 2.69 18.26
CA ALA A 34 -5.00 3.72 18.49
C ALA A 34 -5.64 4.14 17.15
N GLY A 35 -6.97 4.24 17.09
CA GLY A 35 -7.70 4.64 15.89
C GLY A 35 -7.96 3.54 14.85
N GLY A 36 -7.38 2.34 14.98
CA GLY A 36 -7.66 1.24 14.06
C GLY A 36 -6.57 0.16 14.06
N VAL A 37 -6.09 -0.18 12.86
CA VAL A 37 -5.04 -1.17 12.66
C VAL A 37 -3.89 -0.61 11.83
N ALA A 38 -2.69 -1.11 12.11
CA ALA A 38 -1.49 -0.81 11.37
C ALA A 38 -1.10 -2.01 10.51
N LEU A 39 -0.76 -1.79 9.23
CA LEU A 39 -0.16 -2.83 8.40
C LEU A 39 1.25 -3.11 8.92
N TYR A 40 1.42 -4.30 9.50
CA TYR A 40 2.67 -4.77 10.08
C TYR A 40 3.50 -5.58 9.07
N ARG A 41 2.86 -6.37 8.22
CA ARG A 41 3.57 -7.18 7.21
C ARG A 41 2.72 -7.44 5.98
N TYR A 42 3.30 -7.24 4.81
CA TYR A 42 2.82 -7.67 3.52
C TYR A 42 3.73 -8.78 2.96
N LYS A 43 3.16 -9.95 2.64
CA LYS A 43 3.90 -11.13 2.15
C LYS A 43 3.88 -11.30 0.63
N GLY A 44 3.23 -10.40 -0.11
CA GLY A 44 3.26 -10.41 -1.58
C GLY A 44 4.52 -9.80 -2.20
N ASN A 45 5.48 -9.37 -1.36
CA ASN A 45 6.69 -8.64 -1.77
C ASN A 45 7.61 -9.42 -2.74
N THR A 46 7.47 -10.75 -2.84
CA THR A 46 8.25 -11.58 -3.79
C THR A 46 7.54 -11.89 -5.10
N THR A 47 6.29 -11.45 -5.31
CA THR A 47 5.52 -11.89 -6.51
C THR A 47 4.61 -10.82 -7.11
N LYS A 48 4.26 -9.78 -6.37
CA LYS A 48 3.19 -8.85 -6.78
C LYS A 48 3.75 -7.52 -7.29
N PRO A 49 3.30 -7.07 -8.48
CA PRO A 49 3.65 -5.76 -9.00
C PRO A 49 2.86 -4.62 -8.38
N ASP A 50 1.70 -4.92 -7.79
CA ASP A 50 0.82 -3.93 -7.19
C ASP A 50 0.50 -4.30 -5.74
N LEU A 51 0.58 -3.31 -4.86
CA LEU A 51 0.14 -3.38 -3.47
C LEU A 51 -1.04 -2.42 -3.28
N VAL A 52 -2.16 -2.94 -2.80
CA VAL A 52 -3.31 -2.13 -2.38
C VAL A 52 -3.39 -2.16 -0.87
N ILE A 53 -3.20 -1.01 -0.24
CA ILE A 53 -3.45 -0.80 1.18
C ILE A 53 -4.91 -0.34 1.29
N PRO A 54 -5.83 -1.18 1.80
CA PRO A 54 -7.25 -0.84 1.84
C PRO A 54 -7.52 0.19 2.94
N ASP A 55 -8.64 0.90 2.83
CA ASP A 55 -9.12 1.83 3.87
C ASP A 55 -9.44 1.11 5.19
N ARG A 56 -9.87 -0.15 5.10
CA ARG A 56 -10.31 -0.96 6.23
C ARG A 56 -9.83 -2.41 6.10
N ALA A 57 -9.58 -3.03 7.24
CA ALA A 57 -9.33 -4.47 7.38
C ALA A 57 -10.15 -4.99 8.56
N ASP A 58 -10.92 -6.05 8.34
CA ASP A 58 -11.79 -6.69 9.35
C ASP A 58 -12.68 -5.70 10.13
N GLY A 59 -13.22 -4.70 9.42
CA GLY A 59 -14.12 -3.68 9.99
C GLY A 59 -13.42 -2.53 10.73
N ALA A 60 -12.09 -2.56 10.87
CA ALA A 60 -11.29 -1.48 11.45
C ALA A 60 -10.59 -0.65 10.36
N ASN A 61 -10.34 0.63 10.62
CA ASN A 61 -9.60 1.50 9.69
C ASN A 61 -8.12 1.10 9.64
N VAL A 62 -7.53 1.06 8.45
CA VAL A 62 -6.07 0.93 8.29
C VAL A 62 -5.46 2.33 8.39
N VAL A 63 -4.79 2.61 9.50
CA VAL A 63 -4.34 3.96 9.85
C VAL A 63 -2.82 4.15 9.76
N GLU A 64 -2.06 3.05 9.83
CA GLU A 64 -0.59 3.12 9.88
C GLU A 64 0.09 2.07 9.00
N LEU A 65 1.18 2.46 8.34
CA LEU A 65 2.14 1.56 7.71
C LEU A 65 3.40 1.50 8.58
N MET A 66 3.64 0.34 9.19
CA MET A 66 4.78 0.14 10.09
C MET A 66 6.09 -0.01 9.32
N ASP A 67 7.21 0.16 10.02
CA ASP A 67 8.53 -0.10 9.46
C ASP A 67 8.60 -1.48 8.83
N PHE A 68 9.19 -1.52 7.64
CA PHE A 68 9.42 -2.72 6.84
C PHE A 68 8.15 -3.50 6.45
N CYS A 69 6.95 -2.92 6.60
CA CYS A 69 5.72 -3.65 6.32
C CYS A 69 5.67 -4.18 4.88
N ALA A 70 6.18 -3.42 3.91
CA ALA A 70 6.26 -3.78 2.51
C ALA A 70 7.69 -3.74 1.95
N ALA A 71 8.72 -3.87 2.80
CA ALA A 71 10.11 -3.81 2.39
C ALA A 71 10.56 -5.03 1.55
N ASN A 72 11.67 -4.84 0.82
CA ASN A 72 12.31 -5.80 -0.07
C ASN A 72 11.36 -6.35 -1.13
N ALA A 73 10.47 -5.50 -1.65
CA ALA A 73 9.50 -5.90 -2.66
C ALA A 73 10.10 -5.82 -4.07
N GLN A 74 10.68 -6.92 -4.52
CA GLN A 74 11.52 -6.99 -5.73
C GLN A 74 10.75 -6.72 -7.03
N TYR A 75 9.44 -6.90 -7.02
CA TYR A 75 8.58 -6.75 -8.20
C TYR A 75 7.59 -5.59 -8.08
N LEU A 76 7.49 -4.96 -6.90
CA LEU A 76 6.48 -3.97 -6.59
C LEU A 76 6.75 -2.67 -7.35
N LYS A 77 5.86 -2.32 -8.26
CA LYS A 77 5.89 -1.12 -9.11
C LYS A 77 4.92 -0.04 -8.64
N THR A 78 3.78 -0.45 -8.07
CA THR A 78 2.70 0.46 -7.69
C THR A 78 2.23 0.21 -6.26
N VAL A 79 2.07 1.28 -5.49
CA VAL A 79 1.42 1.22 -4.17
C VAL A 79 0.21 2.14 -4.16
N LYS A 80 -0.98 1.57 -3.94
CA LYS A 80 -2.22 2.31 -3.72
C LYS A 80 -2.49 2.44 -2.23
N ILE A 81 -2.63 3.67 -1.73
CA ILE A 81 -2.79 4.00 -0.32
C ILE A 81 -4.22 4.49 -0.06
N GLY A 82 -4.93 3.79 0.83
CA GLY A 82 -6.28 4.14 1.22
C GLY A 82 -6.44 5.47 1.97
N ALA A 83 -7.68 5.94 2.08
CA ALA A 83 -8.08 7.23 2.62
C ALA A 83 -7.75 7.41 4.12
N ASN A 84 -7.73 6.32 4.89
CA ASN A 84 -7.59 6.39 6.34
C ASN A 84 -6.12 6.34 6.83
N VAL A 85 -5.16 6.13 5.94
CA VAL A 85 -3.74 6.05 6.32
C VAL A 85 -3.25 7.43 6.73
N GLU A 86 -2.91 7.58 8.00
CA GLU A 86 -2.42 8.83 8.60
C GLU A 86 -0.94 8.78 8.95
N LYS A 87 -0.36 7.57 9.05
CA LYS A 87 1.06 7.38 9.37
C LYS A 87 1.74 6.40 8.44
N ILE A 88 2.91 6.79 7.94
CA ILE A 88 3.80 5.95 7.13
C ILE A 88 5.18 6.03 7.75
N SER A 89 5.71 4.90 8.20
CA SER A 89 7.03 4.83 8.83
C SER A 89 8.14 4.99 7.78
N ASN A 90 9.30 5.49 8.20
CA ASN A 90 10.41 5.83 7.30
C ASN A 90 10.88 4.63 6.46
N TRP A 91 10.74 3.41 6.96
CA TRP A 91 11.22 2.20 6.28
C TRP A 91 10.10 1.31 5.73
N ALA A 92 8.87 1.80 5.62
CA ALA A 92 7.72 0.99 5.17
C ALA A 92 7.96 0.31 3.79
N PHE A 93 8.64 1.01 2.88
CA PHE A 93 8.95 0.57 1.51
C PHE A 93 10.46 0.43 1.24
N ALA A 94 11.24 0.15 2.29
CA ALA A 94 12.69 0.01 2.16
C ALA A 94 13.07 -1.08 1.13
N ASN A 95 14.06 -0.79 0.27
CA ASN A 95 14.57 -1.71 -0.74
C ASN A 95 13.51 -2.24 -1.75
N CYS A 96 12.56 -1.39 -2.14
CA CYS A 96 11.64 -1.66 -3.25
C CYS A 96 12.22 -1.08 -4.56
N ALA A 97 13.26 -1.73 -5.10
CA ALA A 97 14.09 -1.17 -6.17
C ALA A 97 13.35 -0.79 -7.46
N VAL A 98 12.25 -1.47 -7.76
CA VAL A 98 11.44 -1.26 -8.98
C VAL A 98 10.15 -0.48 -8.71
N LEU A 99 10.01 0.14 -7.53
CA LEU A 99 8.86 0.95 -7.19
C LEU A 99 8.86 2.24 -8.02
N GLU A 100 7.83 2.38 -8.85
CA GLU A 100 7.70 3.44 -9.85
C GLU A 100 6.72 4.52 -9.40
N THR A 101 5.65 4.16 -8.68
CA THR A 101 4.57 5.11 -8.39
C THR A 101 3.81 4.78 -7.11
N PHE A 102 3.38 5.83 -6.43
CA PHE A 102 2.31 5.79 -5.44
C PHE A 102 1.03 6.36 -6.05
N GLU A 103 -0.10 5.87 -5.58
CA GLU A 103 -1.43 6.45 -5.80
C GLU A 103 -2.10 6.58 -4.43
N VAL A 104 -2.41 7.80 -4.02
CA VAL A 104 -3.12 8.05 -2.76
C VAL A 104 -4.58 8.33 -3.04
N ASP A 105 -5.47 7.72 -2.27
CA ASP A 105 -6.90 8.00 -2.35
C ASP A 105 -7.18 9.50 -2.18
N ALA A 106 -8.04 10.07 -3.01
CA ALA A 106 -8.33 11.51 -3.01
C ALA A 106 -8.97 12.02 -1.71
N GLN A 107 -9.51 11.12 -0.88
CA GLN A 107 -10.07 11.43 0.43
C GLN A 107 -9.02 11.35 1.55
N ASN A 108 -7.79 10.90 1.27
CA ASN A 108 -6.72 10.91 2.25
C ASN A 108 -6.34 12.36 2.62
N ARG A 109 -6.45 12.68 3.91
CA ARG A 109 -6.23 14.04 4.43
C ARG A 109 -4.80 14.31 4.89
N PHE A 110 -3.92 13.30 4.81
CA PHE A 110 -2.57 13.33 5.35
C PHE A 110 -1.50 13.23 4.26
N PHE A 111 -1.79 12.48 3.20
CA PHE A 111 -0.87 12.23 2.10
C PHE A 111 -1.51 12.54 0.75
N GLU A 112 -0.66 12.81 -0.23
CA GLU A 112 -1.04 13.01 -1.62
C GLU A 112 0.11 12.61 -2.53
N THR A 113 -0.19 12.45 -3.82
CA THR A 113 0.81 12.15 -4.85
C THR A 113 0.81 13.22 -5.92
N ASP A 114 1.99 13.51 -6.48
CA ASP A 114 2.09 14.35 -7.68
C ASP A 114 1.80 13.55 -8.96
N GLU A 115 1.84 14.23 -10.11
CA GLU A 115 1.63 13.63 -11.43
C GLU A 115 2.67 12.57 -11.81
N ASN A 116 3.81 12.52 -11.10
CA ASN A 116 4.85 11.53 -11.27
C ASN A 116 4.74 10.40 -10.24
N GLY A 117 3.72 10.39 -9.38
CA GLY A 117 3.54 9.37 -8.37
C GLY A 117 4.52 9.45 -7.20
N VAL A 118 5.13 10.62 -6.97
CA VAL A 118 5.95 10.88 -5.78
C VAL A 118 5.04 11.14 -4.59
N LEU A 119 5.35 10.56 -3.44
CA LEU A 119 4.53 10.63 -2.23
C LEU A 119 4.93 11.83 -1.36
N TYR A 120 3.95 12.65 -1.01
CA TYR A 120 4.11 13.79 -0.11
C TYR A 120 3.07 13.76 1.01
N SER A 121 3.29 14.59 2.03
CA SER A 121 2.21 15.02 2.91
C SER A 121 1.26 15.96 2.17
N THR A 122 0.00 16.06 2.58
CA THR A 122 -0.98 17.01 2.03
C THR A 122 -0.44 18.44 1.93
N GLY A 123 -0.68 19.08 0.78
CA GLY A 123 -0.14 20.41 0.44
C GLY A 123 1.35 20.41 0.09
N LYS A 124 1.92 19.25 -0.28
CA LYS A 124 3.32 19.02 -0.62
C LYS A 124 4.32 19.70 0.32
N LYS A 125 4.09 19.63 1.64
CA LYS A 125 4.95 20.24 2.67
C LYS A 125 6.14 19.39 3.07
N GLU A 126 5.99 18.07 3.04
CA GLU A 126 7.03 17.08 3.30
C GLU A 126 7.14 16.13 2.10
N LEU A 127 8.36 15.94 1.58
CA LEU A 127 8.67 14.81 0.70
C LEU A 127 8.74 13.55 1.57
N VAL A 128 7.77 12.65 1.38
CA VAL A 128 7.62 11.45 2.20
C VAL A 128 8.37 10.28 1.61
N PHE A 129 8.23 10.08 0.30
CA PHE A 129 8.92 9.00 -0.40
C PHE A 129 9.05 9.32 -1.89
N TYR A 130 10.26 9.19 -2.41
CA TYR A 130 10.59 9.26 -3.82
C TYR A 130 10.74 7.83 -4.39
N PRO A 131 9.94 7.42 -5.39
CA PRO A 131 9.99 6.06 -5.91
C PRO A 131 11.40 5.67 -6.39
N ASN A 132 11.95 4.56 -5.89
CA ASN A 132 13.34 4.17 -6.14
C ASN A 132 13.66 3.99 -7.63
N ALA A 133 12.69 3.51 -8.43
CA ALA A 133 12.88 3.34 -9.87
C ALA A 133 12.99 4.68 -10.63
N ARG A 134 12.63 5.80 -10.00
CA ARG A 134 12.74 7.15 -10.57
C ARG A 134 14.06 7.84 -10.22
N VAL A 135 14.88 7.25 -9.35
CA VAL A 135 16.19 7.79 -9.01
C VAL A 135 17.04 7.81 -10.28
N LYS A 136 17.33 9.02 -10.78
CA LYS A 136 18.23 9.19 -11.90
C LYS A 136 19.63 8.80 -11.46
N LEU A 137 20.33 8.04 -12.30
CA LEU A 137 21.73 7.70 -12.09
C LEU A 137 22.56 8.35 -13.18
N ASN A 138 23.64 9.02 -12.79
CA ASN A 138 24.63 9.52 -13.71
C ASN A 138 25.51 8.34 -14.14
N LYS A 139 25.81 8.28 -15.43
CA LYS A 139 26.66 7.24 -16.01
C LYS A 139 27.76 7.86 -16.86
N ASP A 140 28.92 7.22 -16.89
CA ASP A 140 29.97 7.56 -17.86
C ASP A 140 29.65 7.00 -19.25
N ALA A 141 30.52 7.28 -20.22
CA ALA A 141 30.38 6.78 -21.59
C ALA A 141 30.38 5.23 -21.70
N GLY A 142 30.84 4.53 -20.66
CA GLY A 142 30.85 3.07 -20.56
C GLY A 142 29.66 2.51 -19.77
N GLU A 143 28.59 3.29 -19.56
CA GLU A 143 27.40 2.93 -18.78
C GLU A 143 27.65 2.64 -17.29
N LYS A 144 28.86 2.90 -16.78
CA LYS A 144 29.18 2.73 -15.37
C LYS A 144 28.52 3.86 -14.58
N VAL A 145 27.79 3.49 -13.52
CA VAL A 145 27.20 4.47 -12.60
C VAL A 145 28.31 5.25 -11.89
N THR A 146 28.30 6.58 -12.05
CA THR A 146 29.27 7.51 -11.46
C THR A 146 28.68 8.36 -10.34
N GLY A 147 27.35 8.35 -10.18
CA GLY A 147 26.67 9.05 -9.09
C GLY A 147 25.16 9.06 -9.25
N GLY A 148 24.47 9.75 -8.34
CA GLY A 148 23.05 10.07 -8.46
C GLY A 148 22.81 11.34 -9.28
N GLY A 149 21.72 11.36 -10.03
CA GLY A 149 21.22 12.55 -10.70
C GLY A 149 20.53 13.50 -9.73
N ALA A 150 20.22 14.71 -10.21
CA ALA A 150 19.51 15.71 -9.41
C ALA A 150 17.99 15.48 -9.46
N TYR A 151 17.33 15.76 -8.33
CA TYR A 151 15.89 15.89 -8.22
C TYR A 151 15.57 17.30 -7.71
N GLU A 152 14.72 18.02 -8.43
CA GLU A 152 14.26 19.35 -8.05
C GLU A 152 13.06 19.21 -7.12
N VAL A 153 13.30 19.46 -5.84
CA VAL A 153 12.26 19.43 -4.81
C VAL A 153 11.33 20.64 -5.01
N PRO A 154 9.99 20.45 -5.06
CA PRO A 154 9.05 21.55 -5.20
C PRO A 154 9.20 22.61 -4.10
N ALA A 155 9.01 23.89 -4.44
CA ALA A 155 9.19 25.01 -3.51
C ALA A 155 8.25 24.96 -2.28
N SER A 156 7.14 24.23 -2.36
CA SER A 156 6.23 24.00 -1.24
C SER A 156 6.79 23.08 -0.16
N VAL A 157 7.79 22.25 -0.51
CA VAL A 157 8.38 21.27 0.40
C VAL A 157 9.33 22.00 1.34
N THR A 158 9.03 21.92 2.63
CA THR A 158 9.82 22.52 3.72
C THR A 158 10.58 21.47 4.53
N LYS A 159 10.31 20.19 4.27
CA LYS A 159 10.91 19.05 4.96
C LYS A 159 11.13 17.88 4.01
N ILE A 160 12.28 17.24 4.11
CA ILE A 160 12.55 15.95 3.47
C ILE A 160 12.58 14.90 4.59
N ARG A 161 11.77 13.85 4.46
CA ARG A 161 11.73 12.77 5.45
C ARG A 161 13.03 11.96 5.40
N ASP A 162 13.46 11.45 6.55
CA ASP A 162 14.58 10.51 6.59
C ASP A 162 14.27 9.30 5.72
N ASN A 163 15.19 8.94 4.83
CA ASN A 163 15.05 7.83 3.86
C ASN A 163 13.94 8.05 2.81
N ALA A 164 13.65 9.30 2.48
CA ALA A 164 12.76 9.61 1.35
C ALA A 164 13.34 9.25 -0.02
N PHE A 165 14.65 8.98 -0.14
CA PHE A 165 15.34 8.58 -1.38
C PHE A 165 16.05 7.23 -1.21
#